data_AF-A0A7X2N2Q9-F1
#
_entry.id   AF-A0A7X2N2Q9-F1
#
_cell.length_a   1.000
_cell.length_b   1.000
_cell.length_c   1.000
_cell.angle_alpha   90.00
_cell.angle_beta   90.00
_cell.angle_gamma   90.00
#
_symmetry.space_group_name_H-M   'P 1'
#
loop_
_entity.id
_entity.type
_entity.pdbx_description
1 polymer ?
#
loop_
_entity_poly.entity_id
_entity_poly.type
_entity_poly.pdbx_seq_one_letter_code
_entity_poly.pdbx_strand_id
1 'polypeptide(L)'
;MVTLTNVTKKDNIVYAEYFPEGNEKDIGKIVYNIEKKEVIEKKYCELDEKSYLKSYFKKSIKALKECVENNDFPKEKVLMWY
;
A
#
# COMPACT_ATOMS: atom_id res chain seq x y z
N MET A 1 5.13 -11.86 1.85
CA MET A 1 4.69 -10.84 2.79
C MET A 1 4.75 -9.47 2.11
N VAL A 2 3.89 -8.53 2.49
CA VAL A 2 4.01 -7.12 2.10
C VAL A 2 3.93 -6.27 3.36
N THR A 3 4.79 -5.26 3.47
CA THR A 3 4.76 -4.31 4.57
C THR A 3 4.29 -2.97 4.03
N LEU A 4 3.26 -2.41 4.65
CA LEU A 4 2.86 -1.02 4.48
C LEU A 4 3.60 -0.17 5.51
N THR A 5 4.10 0.97 5.09
CA THR A 5 4.75 1.95 5.96
C THR A 5 4.31 3.36 5.59
N ASN A 6 4.58 4.31 6.48
CA ASN A 6 4.27 5.74 6.30
C ASN A 6 2.79 6.00 5.95
N VAL A 7 1.86 5.18 6.47
CA VAL A 7 0.43 5.33 6.20
C VAL A 7 -0.07 6.61 6.86
N THR A 8 -0.34 7.62 6.06
CA THR A 8 -0.73 8.96 6.53
C THR A 8 -2.00 9.39 5.81
N LYS A 9 -3.01 9.81 6.58
CA LYS A 9 -4.22 10.42 6.05
C LYS A 9 -4.10 11.95 6.12
N LYS A 10 -4.37 12.61 5.00
CA LYS A 10 -4.56 14.07 4.92
C LYS A 10 -5.88 14.31 4.19
N ASP A 11 -6.86 14.84 4.92
CA ASP A 11 -8.23 15.00 4.44
C ASP A 11 -8.80 13.67 3.91
N ASN A 12 -9.19 13.62 2.63
CA ASN A 12 -9.72 12.44 1.96
C ASN A 12 -8.66 11.64 1.20
N ILE A 13 -7.38 11.99 1.34
CA ILE A 13 -6.27 11.32 0.67
C ILE A 13 -5.43 10.53 1.68
N VAL A 14 -5.17 9.27 1.36
CA VAL A 14 -4.25 8.42 2.12
C VAL A 14 -3.01 8.19 1.29
N TYR A 15 -1.87 8.48 1.91
CA TYR A 15 -0.54 8.21 1.38
C TYR A 15 0.00 6.99 2.10
N ALA A 16 0.57 6.06 1.35
CA ALA A 16 1.24 4.91 1.92
C ALA A 16 2.40 4.47 1.03
N GLU A 17 3.40 3.89 1.66
CA GLU A 17 4.49 3.21 0.99
C GLU A 17 4.39 1.73 1.29
N TYR A 18 4.87 0.89 0.38
CA TYR A 18 4.89 -0.55 0.59
C TYR A 18 6.17 -1.17 0.07
N PHE A 19 6.58 -2.27 0.69
CA PHE A 19 7.71 -3.06 0.20
C PHE A 19 7.45 -4.57 0.33
N PRO A 20 7.93 -5.38 -0.63
CA PRO A 20 7.75 -6.82 -0.64
C PRO A 20 8.76 -7.53 0.25
N GLU A 21 8.34 -8.61 0.92
CA GLU A 21 9.22 -9.58 1.59
C GLU A 21 10.30 -8.99 2.52
N GLY A 22 10.02 -7.88 3.21
CA GLY A 22 11.01 -7.26 4.08
C GLY A 22 12.08 -6.42 3.36
N ASN A 23 12.00 -6.28 2.03
CA ASN A 23 12.98 -5.53 1.24
C ASN A 23 12.70 -4.03 1.26
N GLU A 24 13.11 -3.34 2.33
CA GLU A 24 12.93 -1.89 2.52
C GLU A 24 13.57 -1.01 1.41
N LYS A 25 14.43 -1.58 0.56
CA LYS A 25 14.99 -0.86 -0.59
C LYS A 25 14.07 -0.87 -1.80
N ASP A 26 13.15 -1.83 -1.87
CA ASP A 26 12.23 -2.02 -2.98
C ASP A 26 10.85 -1.42 -2.69
N ILE A 27 10.79 -0.08 -2.74
CA ILE A 27 9.63 0.69 -2.27
C ILE A 27 8.69 1.03 -3.43
N GLY A 28 7.43 0.62 -3.28
CA GLY A 28 6.29 1.16 -4.02
C GLY A 28 5.55 2.23 -3.23
N LYS A 29 4.80 3.08 -3.93
CA LYS A 29 4.02 4.19 -3.36
C LYS A 29 2.57 4.12 -3.81
N ILE A 30 1.66 4.51 -2.92
CA ILE A 30 0.22 4.49 -3.13
C ILE A 30 -0.36 5.80 -2.64
N VAL A 31 -1.16 6.44 -3.49
CA VAL A 31 -2.02 7.56 -3.12
C VAL A 31 -3.46 7.15 -3.40
N TYR A 32 -4.26 7.08 -2.34
CA TYR A 32 -5.64 6.59 -2.39
C TYR A 32 -6.62 7.70 -1.99
N ASN A 33 -7.66 7.89 -2.78
CA ASN A 33 -8.74 8.81 -2.47
C ASN A 33 -9.91 8.03 -1.82
N ILE A 34 -10.24 8.38 -0.58
CA ILE A 34 -11.28 7.72 0.21
C ILE A 34 -12.68 7.95 -0.38
N GLU A 35 -12.99 9.17 -0.82
CA GLU A 35 -14.30 9.53 -1.37
C GLU A 35 -14.59 8.81 -2.69
N LYS A 36 -13.61 8.82 -3.60
CA LYS A 36 -13.71 8.16 -4.91
C LYS A 36 -13.45 6.65 -4.84
N LYS A 37 -12.98 6.16 -3.70
CA LYS A 37 -12.59 4.77 -3.44
C LYS A 37 -11.55 4.22 -4.43
N GLU A 38 -10.68 5.06 -4.96
CA GLU A 38 -9.73 4.70 -6.03
C GLU A 38 -8.28 5.11 -5.73
N VAL A 39 -7.35 4.45 -6.41
CA VAL A 39 -5.93 4.84 -6.40
C VAL A 39 -5.73 5.92 -7.44
N ILE A 40 -5.38 7.13 -7.00
CA ILE A 40 -5.20 8.29 -7.88
C ILE A 40 -3.75 8.41 -8.38
N GLU A 41 -2.79 7.90 -7.61
CA GLU A 41 -1.38 7.85 -8.01
C GLU A 41 -0.73 6.59 -7.43
N LYS A 42 0.19 6.00 -8.17
CA LYS A 42 0.99 4.86 -7.71
C LYS A 42 2.36 4.84 -8.35
N LYS A 43 3.31 4.31 -7.60
CA LYS A 43 4.62 3.86 -8.07
C LYS A 43 4.78 2.40 -7.67
N TYR A 44 5.13 1.53 -8.60
CA TYR A 44 5.40 0.14 -8.25
C TYR A 44 6.79 0.00 -7.62
N CYS A 45 6.95 -1.00 -6.77
CA CYS A 45 8.26 -1.52 -6.43
C CYS A 45 8.85 -2.28 -7.64
N GLU A 46 10.17 -2.43 -7.73
CA GLU A 46 10.91 -3.13 -8.78
C GLU A 46 10.37 -4.55 -9.01
N LEU A 47 10.08 -5.31 -7.94
CA LEU A 47 9.49 -6.65 -8.04
C LEU A 47 8.11 -6.62 -8.69
N ASP A 48 7.27 -5.64 -8.35
CA ASP A 48 6.00 -5.46 -9.03
C ASP A 48 6.23 -4.98 -10.47
N GLU A 49 7.11 -4.01 -10.75
CA GLU A 49 7.41 -3.53 -12.11
C GLU A 49 7.73 -4.67 -13.07
N LYS A 50 8.55 -5.63 -12.62
CA LYS A 50 8.93 -6.82 -13.39
C LYS A 50 7.86 -7.91 -13.42
N SER A 51 6.94 -7.93 -12.46
CA SER A 51 5.87 -8.92 -12.37
C SER A 51 4.65 -8.52 -13.20
N TYR A 52 4.07 -9.45 -13.96
CA TYR A 52 2.80 -9.22 -14.65
C TYR A 52 1.63 -9.08 -13.66
N LEU A 53 1.64 -9.86 -12.57
CA LEU A 53 0.51 -9.96 -11.65
C LEU A 53 0.38 -8.77 -10.70
N LYS A 54 1.47 -8.01 -10.47
CA LYS A 54 1.54 -6.89 -9.52
C LYS A 54 1.01 -7.27 -8.13
N SER A 55 1.36 -8.47 -7.67
CA SER A 55 0.72 -9.12 -6.53
C SER A 55 0.96 -8.37 -5.21
N TYR A 56 2.13 -7.75 -5.04
CA TYR A 56 2.44 -7.00 -3.82
C TYR A 56 1.60 -5.72 -3.75
N PHE A 57 1.52 -4.98 -4.86
CA PHE A 57 0.63 -3.83 -5.01
C PHE A 57 -0.83 -4.18 -4.71
N LYS A 58 -1.36 -5.25 -5.31
CA LYS A 58 -2.75 -5.66 -5.05
C LYS A 58 -3.01 -5.96 -3.58
N LYS A 59 -2.04 -6.58 -2.92
CA LYS A 59 -2.13 -6.92 -1.48
C LYS A 59 -1.99 -5.68 -0.59
N SER A 60 -1.12 -4.74 -0.93
CA SER A 60 -0.99 -3.47 -0.20
C SER A 60 -2.24 -2.59 -0.36
N ILE A 61 -2.90 -2.61 -1.52
CA ILE A 61 -4.21 -1.96 -1.69
C ILE A 61 -5.28 -2.58 -0.79
N LYS A 62 -5.36 -3.91 -0.70
CA LYS A 62 -6.32 -4.58 0.21
C LYS A 62 -6.09 -4.12 1.65
N ALA A 63 -4.84 -4.14 2.08
CA ALA A 63 -4.46 -3.72 3.42
C ALA A 63 -4.76 -2.24 3.70
N LEU A 64 -4.52 -1.36 2.72
CA LEU A 64 -4.82 0.07 2.82
C LEU A 64 -6.33 0.31 2.96
N LYS A 65 -7.15 -0.46 2.23
CA LYS A 65 -8.61 -0.41 2.37
C LYS A 65 -9.07 -0.81 3.77
N GLU A 66 -8.50 -1.87 4.34
CA GLU A 66 -8.77 -2.26 5.74
C GLU A 66 -8.38 -1.14 6.72
N CYS A 67 -7.26 -0.45 6.49
CA CYS A 67 -6.86 0.71 7.29
C CYS A 67 -7.91 1.84 7.22
N VAL A 68 -8.40 2.13 6.01
CA VAL A 68 -9.46 3.12 5.79
C VAL A 68 -10.78 2.72 6.46
N GLU A 69 -11.19 1.45 6.33
CA GLU A 69 -12.41 0.91 6.91
C GLU A 69 -12.41 0.96 8.45
N ASN A 70 -11.26 0.66 9.06
CA ASN A 70 -11.10 0.73 10.52
C ASN A 70 -10.75 2.13 11.03
N ASN A 71 -10.59 3.12 10.13
CA ASN A 71 -10.07 4.46 10.43
C ASN A 71 -8.77 4.42 11.26
N ASP A 72 -7.91 3.43 10.97
CA ASP A 72 -6.63 3.19 11.64
C ASP A 72 -5.49 3.37 10.63
N PHE A 73 -4.56 4.27 10.91
CA PHE A 73 -3.46 4.64 10.03
C PHE A 73 -2.13 4.39 10.75
N PRO A 74 -1.73 3.12 10.91
CA PRO A 74 -0.53 2.76 11.64
C PRO A 74 0.73 3.17 10.86
N LYS A 75 1.81 3.47 11.59
CA LYS A 75 3.12 3.75 10.98
C LYS A 75 3.61 2.58 10.13
N GLU A 76 3.33 1.35 10.57
CA GLU A 76 3.70 0.12 9.89
C GLU A 76 2.59 -0.92 10.03
N LYS A 77 2.29 -1.65 8.95
CA LYS A 77 1.37 -2.79 8.95
C LYS A 77 1.92 -3.90 8.05
N VAL A 78 2.13 -5.08 8.63
CA VAL A 78 2.66 -6.25 7.93
C VAL A 78 1.53 -7.20 7.51
N LEU A 79 1.55 -7.67 6.26
CA LEU A 79 0.59 -8.63 5.73
C LEU A 79 1.27 -9.86 5.14
N MET A 80 0.97 -11.02 5.73
CA MET A 80 1.43 -12.33 5.28
C MET A 80 0.64 -12.84 4.07
N TRP A 81 1.25 -13.71 3.26
CA TRP A 81 0.54 -14.47 2.22
C TRP A 81 -0.34 -15.52 2.90
N TYR A 82 -1.66 -15.32 2.86
CA TYR A 82 -2.69 -16.30 3.22
C TYR A 82 -3.68 -16.32 2.07
#